data_AF-A0A831PSN5-F1
#
_entry.id   AF-A0A831PSN5-F1
#
_cell.length_a   1.000
_cell.length_b   1.000
_cell.length_c   1.000
_cell.angle_alpha   90.00
_cell.angle_beta   90.00
_cell.angle_gamma   90.00
#
_symmetry.space_group_name_H-M   'P 1'
#
loop_
_entity.id
_entity.type
_entity.pdbx_description
1 polymer ?
#
loop_
_entity_poly.entity_id
_entity_poly.type
_entity_poly.pdbx_seq_one_letter_code
_entity_poly.pdbx_strand_id
1 'polypeptide(L)'
;METFTPFEQVPGKNTEERFAALGIRAGEAADLLALKEIGERGDVEVWIYFDEEVARASTIERDLANFEFVPEPDRPFMELRRFFAFMESIEPGFERSLREKPVPARIVAVGEREAFCGCVLSPRPYVKAALE
;
A
#
# COMPACT_ATOMS: atom_id res chain seq x y z
N MET A 1 23.22 -6.45 -7.65
CA MET A 1 22.78 -5.92 -6.35
C MET A 1 22.29 -4.51 -6.63
N GLU A 2 21.00 -4.34 -6.85
CA GLU A 2 20.42 -2.98 -6.92
C GLU A 2 20.43 -2.44 -5.50
N THR A 3 21.10 -1.31 -5.31
CA THR A 3 21.21 -0.63 -4.02
C THR A 3 19.82 -0.12 -3.66
N PHE A 4 19.20 -0.75 -2.66
CA PHE A 4 17.91 -0.29 -2.14
C PHE A 4 18.09 1.11 -1.54
N THR A 5 17.23 2.05 -1.95
CA THR A 5 17.14 3.38 -1.36
C THR A 5 15.99 3.38 -0.36
N PRO A 6 16.26 3.41 0.96
CA PRO A 6 15.24 3.60 1.98
C PRO A 6 14.32 4.77 1.65
N PHE A 7 13.04 4.69 2.03
CA PHE A 7 12.07 5.75 1.72
C PHE A 7 12.53 7.12 2.25
N GLU A 8 13.22 7.15 3.40
CA GLU A 8 13.79 8.36 3.99
C GLU A 8 14.85 9.05 3.10
N GLN A 9 15.48 8.30 2.19
CA GLN A 9 16.50 8.80 1.25
C GLN A 9 15.90 9.22 -0.11
N VAL A 10 14.60 9.01 -0.32
CA VAL A 10 13.90 9.49 -1.52
C VAL A 10 13.85 11.02 -1.50
N PRO A 11 14.09 11.70 -2.64
CA PRO A 11 14.00 13.15 -2.71
C PRO A 11 12.61 13.67 -2.29
N GLY A 12 12.59 14.62 -1.34
CA GLY A 12 11.37 15.26 -0.87
C GLY A 12 11.52 15.81 0.54
N LYS A 13 10.88 16.93 0.84
CA LYS A 13 10.90 17.59 2.16
C LYS A 13 9.93 16.95 3.15
N ASN A 14 8.88 16.31 2.64
CA ASN A 14 7.85 15.64 3.41
C ASN A 14 7.46 14.32 2.71
N THR A 15 6.62 13.54 3.38
CA THR A 15 6.11 12.24 2.93
C THR A 15 5.47 12.31 1.54
N GLU A 16 4.62 13.32 1.31
CA GLU A 16 3.92 13.52 0.03
C GLU A 16 4.88 13.78 -1.13
N GLU A 17 5.88 14.65 -0.94
CA GLU A 17 6.89 14.94 -1.94
C GLU A 17 7.75 13.70 -2.28
N ARG A 18 8.06 12.87 -1.27
CA ARG A 18 8.77 11.60 -1.47
C ARG A 18 7.95 10.61 -2.28
N PHE A 19 6.68 10.43 -1.94
CA PHE A 19 5.78 9.59 -2.75
C PHE A 19 5.62 10.13 -4.17
N ALA A 20 5.52 11.46 -4.34
CA ALA A 20 5.45 12.08 -5.65
C ALA A 20 6.71 11.83 -6.49
N ALA A 21 7.89 11.75 -5.88
CA ALA A 21 9.14 11.37 -6.54
C ALA A 21 9.17 9.89 -6.98
N LEU A 22 8.39 9.03 -6.32
CA LEU A 22 8.15 7.64 -6.71
C LEU A 22 7.00 7.49 -7.71
N GLY A 23 6.38 8.59 -8.16
CA GLY A 23 5.25 8.57 -9.08
C GLY A 23 3.90 8.26 -8.42
N ILE A 24 3.81 8.36 -7.09
CA ILE A 24 2.58 8.13 -6.32
C ILE A 24 2.02 9.46 -5.83
N ARG A 25 0.79 9.79 -6.23
CA ARG A 25 0.07 10.98 -5.74
C ARG A 25 -1.37 10.64 -5.42
N ALA A 26 -1.88 11.20 -4.32
CA ALA A 26 -3.30 11.10 -3.99
C ALA A 26 -4.13 11.68 -5.15
N GLY A 27 -5.17 10.95 -5.55
CA GLY A 27 -5.97 11.30 -6.71
C GLY A 27 -5.33 10.97 -8.06
N GLU A 28 -4.33 10.09 -8.13
CA GLU A 28 -3.88 9.47 -9.37
C GLU A 28 -4.23 7.97 -9.39
N ALA A 29 -4.32 7.38 -10.57
CA ALA A 29 -4.40 5.93 -10.71
C ALA A 29 -2.98 5.38 -10.83
N ALA A 30 -2.69 4.28 -10.14
CA ALA A 30 -1.44 3.55 -10.24
C ALA A 30 -1.73 2.09 -10.60
N ASP A 31 -0.85 1.48 -11.38
CA ASP A 31 -0.94 0.06 -11.67
C ASP A 31 -0.67 -0.78 -10.41
N LEU A 32 -1.46 -1.85 -10.21
CA LEU A 32 -1.36 -2.69 -9.02
C LEU A 32 0.01 -3.40 -8.90
N LEU A 33 0.65 -3.75 -10.01
CA LEU A 33 2.01 -4.31 -9.99
C LEU A 33 3.04 -3.23 -9.66
N ALA A 34 2.88 -2.00 -10.17
CA ALA A 34 3.75 -0.88 -9.80
C ALA A 34 3.68 -0.59 -8.29
N LEU A 35 2.48 -0.63 -7.71
CA LEU A 35 2.28 -0.52 -6.26
C LEU A 35 2.93 -1.67 -5.50
N LYS A 36 2.84 -2.89 -6.02
CA LYS A 36 3.52 -4.06 -5.43
C LYS A 36 5.02 -3.87 -5.44
N GLU A 37 5.61 -3.42 -6.54
CA GLU A 37 7.04 -3.16 -6.63
C GLU A 37 7.50 -2.10 -5.63
N ILE A 38 6.73 -1.02 -5.44
CA ILE A 38 7.03 0.00 -4.42
C ILE A 38 6.96 -0.60 -3.02
N GLY A 39 5.91 -1.37 -2.75
CA GLY A 39 5.74 -2.06 -1.47
C GLY A 39 6.84 -3.08 -1.21
N GLU A 40 7.32 -3.84 -2.21
CA GLU A 40 8.37 -4.84 -2.07
C GLU A 40 9.77 -4.25 -1.99
N ARG A 41 10.04 -3.21 -2.79
CA ARG A 41 11.33 -2.54 -2.78
C ARG A 41 11.48 -1.72 -1.50
N GLY A 42 10.46 -0.96 -1.09
CA GLY A 42 10.49 -0.01 0.03
C GLY A 42 10.18 -0.60 1.42
N ASP A 43 10.53 0.17 2.45
CA ASP A 43 9.90 0.13 3.79
C ASP A 43 8.49 0.76 3.77
N VAL A 44 7.82 0.74 2.61
CA VAL A 44 6.51 1.34 2.38
C VAL A 44 5.43 0.26 2.50
N GLU A 45 4.43 0.54 3.30
CA GLU A 45 3.23 -0.30 3.38
C GLU A 45 2.22 0.14 2.33
N VAL A 46 1.72 -0.80 1.53
CA VAL A 46 0.65 -0.52 0.58
C VAL A 46 -0.61 -1.24 1.05
N TRP A 47 -1.67 -0.48 1.24
CA TRP A 47 -2.97 -0.97 1.70
C TRP A 47 -3.99 -0.80 0.58
N ILE A 48 -4.57 -1.92 0.15
CA ILE A 48 -5.63 -1.94 -0.85
C ILE A 48 -6.98 -2.01 -0.16
N TYR A 49 -7.86 -1.08 -0.53
CA TYR A 49 -9.24 -1.03 -0.11
C TYR A 49 -10.13 -1.56 -1.23
N PHE A 50 -11.11 -2.37 -0.84
CA PHE A 50 -12.14 -2.89 -1.74
C PHE A 50 -13.35 -1.94 -1.82
N ASP A 51 -13.37 -0.90 -0.97
CA ASP A 51 -14.37 0.15 -0.92
C ASP A 51 -13.66 1.52 -0.80
N GLU A 52 -13.82 2.35 -1.83
CA GLU A 52 -13.19 3.67 -1.91
C GLU A 52 -13.70 4.65 -0.84
N GLU A 53 -14.98 4.55 -0.45
CA GLU A 53 -15.57 5.43 0.57
C GLU A 53 -14.92 5.15 1.93
N VAL A 54 -14.69 3.87 2.25
CA VAL A 54 -13.94 3.46 3.45
C VAL A 54 -12.50 4.00 3.38
N ALA A 55 -11.86 3.90 2.23
CA ALA A 55 -10.51 4.41 2.03
C ALA A 55 -10.42 5.94 2.25
N ARG A 56 -11.43 6.70 1.84
CA ARG A 56 -11.45 8.18 1.95
C ARG A 56 -11.84 8.66 3.35
N ALA A 57 -12.70 7.93 4.04
CA ALA A 57 -13.32 8.39 5.29
C ALA A 57 -12.41 8.27 6.54
N SER A 58 -11.28 7.56 6.45
CA SER A 58 -10.49 7.17 7.63
C SER A 58 -8.98 7.15 7.35
N THR A 59 -8.16 6.95 8.38
CA THR A 59 -6.71 6.68 8.23
C THR A 59 -6.44 5.19 8.40
N ILE A 60 -5.30 4.72 7.89
CA ILE A 60 -4.97 3.31 8.04
C ILE A 60 -4.82 2.89 9.51
N GLU A 61 -4.29 3.76 10.38
CA GLU A 61 -4.19 3.45 11.82
C GLU A 61 -5.56 3.27 12.46
N ARG A 62 -6.51 4.15 12.12
CA ARG A 62 -7.87 4.06 12.63
C ARG A 62 -8.58 2.82 12.10
N ASP A 63 -8.35 2.46 10.84
CA ASP A 63 -8.92 1.25 10.25
C ASP A 63 -8.33 -0.02 10.87
N LEU A 64 -7.02 -0.07 11.08
CA LEU A 64 -6.36 -1.19 11.76
C LEU A 64 -6.91 -1.39 13.19
N ALA A 65 -7.20 -0.29 13.91
CA ALA A 65 -7.82 -0.36 15.22
C ALA A 65 -9.29 -0.82 15.15
N ASN A 66 -10.10 -0.23 14.26
CA ASN A 66 -11.52 -0.55 14.13
C ASN A 66 -11.78 -2.01 13.71
N PHE A 67 -10.87 -2.59 12.92
CA PHE A 67 -10.99 -3.93 12.39
C PHE A 67 -10.06 -4.95 13.07
N GLU A 68 -9.49 -4.63 14.24
CA GLU A 68 -8.53 -5.51 14.93
C GLU A 68 -9.11 -6.91 15.21
N PHE A 69 -10.41 -6.97 15.55
CA PHE A 69 -11.13 -8.22 15.86
C PHE A 69 -11.77 -8.88 14.63
N VAL A 70 -11.69 -8.26 13.45
CA VAL A 70 -12.21 -8.82 12.21
C VAL A 70 -11.11 -9.63 11.53
N PRO A 71 -11.36 -10.88 11.12
CA PRO A 71 -10.40 -11.66 10.33
C PRO A 71 -9.99 -10.90 9.08
N GLU A 72 -8.70 -10.94 8.73
CA GLU A 72 -8.16 -10.16 7.62
C GLU A 72 -8.90 -10.33 6.28
N PRO A 73 -9.33 -11.54 5.86
CA PRO A 73 -10.12 -11.72 4.63
C PRO A 73 -11.49 -11.03 4.65
N ASP A 74 -12.03 -10.75 5.84
CA ASP A 74 -13.35 -10.14 6.03
C ASP A 74 -13.26 -8.61 6.20
N ARG A 75 -12.05 -8.03 6.19
CA ARG A 75 -11.83 -6.58 6.29
C ARG A 75 -12.09 -5.91 4.93
N PRO A 76 -12.56 -4.65 4.90
CA PRO A 76 -12.74 -3.91 3.65
C PRO A 76 -11.40 -3.44 3.02
N PHE A 77 -10.27 -3.86 3.58
CA PHE A 77 -8.92 -3.56 3.10
C PHE A 77 -7.95 -4.68 3.47
N MET A 78 -6.85 -4.77 2.74
CA MET A 78 -5.79 -5.74 2.96
C MET A 78 -4.42 -5.13 2.59
N GLU A 79 -3.36 -5.56 3.27
CA GLU A 79 -2.00 -5.25 2.83
C GLU A 79 -1.76 -5.86 1.44
N LEU A 80 -1.23 -5.08 0.50
CA LEU A 80 -1.07 -5.49 -0.90
C LEU A 80 -0.28 -6.80 -1.04
N ARG A 81 0.79 -6.98 -0.26
CA ARG A 81 1.58 -8.22 -0.28
C ARG A 81 0.75 -9.44 0.10
N ARG A 82 -0.14 -9.30 1.09
CA ARG A 82 -1.06 -10.37 1.50
C ARG A 82 -2.17 -10.59 0.50
N PHE A 83 -2.69 -9.52 -0.10
CA PHE A 83 -3.65 -9.62 -1.20
C PHE A 83 -3.08 -10.46 -2.34
N PHE A 84 -1.85 -10.18 -2.78
CA PHE A 84 -1.18 -10.98 -3.82
C PHE A 84 -0.99 -12.44 -3.40
N ALA A 85 -0.52 -12.69 -2.17
CA ALA A 85 -0.35 -14.06 -1.67
C ALA A 85 -1.67 -14.83 -1.61
N PHE A 86 -2.75 -14.17 -1.20
CA PHE A 86 -4.09 -14.73 -1.16
C PHE A 86 -4.63 -15.02 -2.56
N MET A 87 -4.54 -14.06 -3.48
CA MET A 87 -4.97 -14.24 -4.86
C MET A 87 -4.21 -15.36 -5.56
N GLU A 88 -2.88 -15.44 -5.38
CA GLU A 88 -2.06 -16.51 -5.95
C GLU A 88 -2.44 -17.90 -5.41
N SER A 89 -2.97 -17.98 -4.17
CA SER A 89 -3.44 -19.24 -3.59
C SER A 89 -4.75 -19.75 -4.20
N ILE A 90 -5.56 -18.85 -4.78
CA ILE A 90 -6.87 -19.16 -5.37
C ILE A 90 -6.78 -19.24 -6.90
N GLU A 91 -6.02 -18.32 -7.50
CA GLU A 91 -5.74 -18.21 -8.93
C GLU A 91 -4.22 -18.26 -9.16
N PRO A 92 -3.63 -19.46 -9.35
CA PRO A 92 -2.22 -19.59 -9.67
C PRO A 92 -1.87 -18.86 -10.96
N GLY A 93 -0.86 -18.00 -10.92
CA GLY A 93 -0.47 -17.13 -12.02
C GLY A 93 -1.19 -15.78 -12.04
N PHE A 94 -1.84 -15.38 -10.95
CA PHE A 94 -2.50 -14.08 -10.83
C PHE A 94 -1.56 -12.90 -11.16
N GLU A 95 -0.32 -12.92 -10.68
CA GLU A 95 0.62 -11.84 -11.04
C GLU A 95 0.89 -11.79 -12.55
N ARG A 96 0.92 -12.94 -13.23
CA ARG A 96 1.07 -12.99 -14.69
C ARG A 96 -0.17 -12.45 -15.40
N SER A 97 -1.37 -12.77 -14.90
CA SER A 97 -2.62 -12.26 -15.49
C SER A 97 -2.70 -10.73 -15.41
N LEU A 98 -2.19 -10.11 -14.33
CA LEU A 98 -2.06 -8.65 -14.23
C LEU A 98 -1.10 -8.02 -15.24
N ARG A 99 -0.06 -8.75 -15.69
CA ARG A 99 0.84 -8.25 -16.75
C ARG A 99 0.15 -8.21 -18.11
N GLU A 100 -0.79 -9.13 -18.34
CA GLU A 100 -1.59 -9.18 -19.56
C GLU A 100 -2.77 -8.20 -19.51
N LYS A 101 -3.37 -8.05 -18.33
CA LYS A 101 -4.48 -7.14 -18.06
C LYS A 101 -4.20 -6.31 -16.80
N PRO A 102 -3.52 -5.16 -16.96
CA PRO A 102 -3.26 -4.23 -15.87
C PRO A 102 -4.55 -3.84 -15.14
N VAL A 103 -4.50 -3.87 -13.80
CA VAL A 103 -5.60 -3.44 -12.94
C VAL A 103 -5.18 -2.11 -12.29
N PRO A 104 -5.85 -1.00 -12.60
CA PRO A 104 -5.59 0.27 -11.94
C PRO A 104 -6.14 0.24 -10.52
N ALA A 105 -5.41 0.88 -9.61
CA ALA A 105 -5.88 1.21 -8.28
C ALA A 105 -5.77 2.73 -8.09
N ARG A 106 -6.85 3.32 -7.59
CA ARG A 106 -6.92 4.73 -7.28
C ARG A 106 -6.13 5.02 -6.01
N ILE A 107 -5.11 5.87 -6.07
CA ILE A 107 -4.40 6.32 -4.87
C ILE A 107 -5.30 7.29 -4.11
N VAL A 108 -5.72 6.89 -2.92
CA VAL A 108 -6.65 7.65 -2.10
C VAL A 108 -5.88 8.61 -1.20
N ALA A 109 -4.81 8.13 -0.56
CA ALA A 109 -3.98 8.93 0.31
C ALA A 109 -2.58 8.32 0.43
N VAL A 110 -1.63 9.15 0.83
CA VAL A 110 -0.30 8.73 1.27
C VAL A 110 -0.04 9.31 2.65
N GLY A 111 0.81 8.67 3.44
CA GLY A 111 1.13 9.15 4.77
C GLY A 111 2.26 8.37 5.42
N GLU A 112 2.48 8.66 6.69
CA GLU A 112 3.44 7.96 7.56
C GLU A 112 2.70 7.63 8.84
N ARG A 113 2.76 6.37 9.26
CA ARG A 113 2.22 5.94 10.55
C ARG A 113 3.34 5.61 11.52
N GLU A 114 3.11 5.89 12.79
CA GLU A 114 4.03 5.50 13.85
C GLU A 114 3.92 3.99 14.09
N ALA A 115 5.02 3.25 13.91
CA ALA A 115 5.12 1.85 14.31
C ALA A 115 6.24 1.68 15.33
N PHE A 116 5.98 0.89 16.37
CA PHE A 116 6.98 0.60 17.40
C PHE A 116 7.59 -0.77 17.17
N CYS A 117 8.91 -0.80 16.93
CA CYS A 117 9.70 -2.03 16.96
C CYS A 117 10.41 -2.09 18.32
N GLY A 118 9.77 -2.72 19.31
CA GLY A 118 10.22 -2.65 20.70
C GLY A 118 10.11 -1.21 21.24
N CYS A 119 11.24 -0.62 21.64
CA CYS A 119 11.30 0.77 22.13
C CYS A 119 11.64 1.80 21.05
N VAL A 120 11.76 1.39 19.77
CA VAL A 120 12.15 2.27 18.67
C VAL A 120 10.93 2.68 17.87
N LEU A 121 10.65 3.98 17.84
CA LEU A 121 9.72 4.57 16.89
C LEU A 121 10.31 4.43 15.49
N SER A 122 9.65 3.63 14.65
CA SER A 122 10.00 3.38 13.25
C SER A 122 8.84 3.84 12.39
N PRO A 123 8.90 5.06 11.81
CA PRO A 123 7.87 5.53 10.89
C PRO A 123 7.70 4.55 9.74
N ARG A 124 6.44 4.20 9.44
CA ARG A 124 6.08 3.36 8.30
C ARG A 124 5.36 4.23 7.28
N PRO A 125 6.05 4.66 6.21
CA PRO A 125 5.38 5.33 5.10
C PRO A 125 4.36 4.37 4.49
N TYR A 126 3.20 4.88 4.12
CA TYR A 126 2.13 4.08 3.57
C TYR A 126 1.42 4.74 2.40
N VAL A 127 0.83 3.89 1.55
CA VAL A 127 -0.09 4.25 0.48
C VAL A 127 -1.44 3.58 0.75
N LYS A 128 -2.52 4.35 0.72
CA LYS A 128 -3.89 3.83 0.61
C LYS A 128 -4.30 3.88 -0.84
N ALA A 129 -4.64 2.74 -1.41
CA ALA A 129 -5.22 2.67 -2.75
C ALA A 129 -6.55 1.91 -2.72
N ALA A 130 -7.48 2.24 -3.61
CA ALA A 130 -8.74 1.54 -3.78
C ALA A 130 -8.79 0.91 -5.17
N LEU A 131 -9.29 -0.32 -5.29
CA LEU A 131 -9.50 -0.95 -6.60
C LEU A 131 -10.65 -0.27 -7.34
N GLU A 132 -10.50 -0.07 -8.66
CA GLU A 132 -11.54 0.47 -9.56
C GLU A 132 -12.33 -0.64 -10.27
#